data_AF-A0A644W6K1-F1
#
_entry.id   AF-A0A644W6K1-F1
#
_cell.length_a   1.000
_cell.length_b   1.000
_cell.length_c   1.000
_cell.angle_alpha   90.00
_cell.angle_beta   90.00
_cell.angle_gamma   90.00
#
_symmetry.space_group_name_H-M   'P 1'
#
loop_
_entity.id
_entity.type
_entity.pdbx_description
1 polymer ?
#
loop_
_entity_poly.entity_id
_entity_poly.type
_entity_poly.pdbx_seq_one_letter_code
_entity_poly.pdbx_strand_id
1 'polypeptide(L)'
;MINLDKIKNYAKLNNQNFFIRKRKIPLQDIILCTIDKKGLTTEMELHKYFLEKGVTPMSISKQGFLQQRKKLNPEVFSFINKEYLKVFYSSDEPIIWNNYLVFAIDGGKVEISNSDENRATFGEWEISIAREKQEL
;
A
#
# COMPACT_ATOMS: atom_id res chain seq x y z
N MET A 1 5.86 -10.10 -17.16
CA MET A 1 5.11 -8.82 -17.25
C MET A 1 3.67 -9.05 -16.79
N ILE A 2 3.13 -8.21 -15.90
CA ILE A 2 1.78 -8.40 -15.33
C ILE A 2 0.72 -8.21 -16.42
N ASN A 3 -0.24 -9.13 -16.51
CA ASN A 3 -1.27 -9.11 -17.55
C ASN A 3 -2.31 -8.01 -17.30
N LEU A 4 -2.40 -7.05 -18.23
CA LEU A 4 -3.27 -5.88 -18.11
C LEU A 4 -4.77 -6.22 -18.17
N ASP A 5 -5.16 -7.24 -18.93
CA ASP A 5 -6.56 -7.68 -19.01
C ASP A 5 -7.02 -8.30 -17.68
N LYS A 6 -6.13 -9.05 -17.02
CA LYS A 6 -6.39 -9.55 -15.66
C LYS A 6 -6.58 -8.40 -14.67
N ILE A 7 -5.68 -7.41 -14.68
CA ILE A 7 -5.82 -6.20 -13.82
C ILE A 7 -7.16 -5.52 -14.09
N LYS A 8 -7.53 -5.33 -15.36
CA LYS A 8 -8.77 -4.67 -15.75
C LYS A 8 -10.01 -5.41 -15.25
N ASN A 9 -9.98 -6.75 -15.20
CA ASN A 9 -11.08 -7.54 -14.65
C ASN A 9 -11.17 -7.41 -13.13
N TYR A 10 -10.05 -7.48 -12.41
CA TYR A 10 -10.02 -7.29 -10.96
C TYR A 10 -10.36 -5.86 -10.52
N ALA A 11 -10.02 -4.86 -11.34
CA ALA A 11 -10.26 -3.45 -11.05
C ALA A 11 -11.73 -3.03 -11.06
N LYS A 12 -12.62 -3.84 -11.64
CA LYS A 12 -14.04 -3.55 -11.69
C LYS A 12 -14.67 -3.93 -10.35
N LEU A 13 -15.33 -2.98 -9.71
CA LEU A 13 -16.02 -3.22 -8.44
C LEU A 13 -17.27 -4.11 -8.64
N ASN A 14 -18.41 -3.50 -9.00
CA ASN A 14 -19.71 -4.21 -9.07
C ASN A 14 -20.34 -4.21 -10.46
N ASN A 15 -19.74 -3.51 -11.43
CA ASN A 15 -20.32 -3.34 -12.75
C ASN A 15 -19.30 -3.69 -13.84
N GLN A 16 -19.64 -4.70 -14.65
CA GLN A 16 -18.79 -5.18 -15.73
C GLN A 16 -18.51 -4.11 -16.79
N ASN A 17 -19.38 -3.10 -16.90
CA ASN A 17 -19.26 -1.97 -17.82
C ASN A 17 -18.29 -0.87 -17.35
N PHE A 18 -17.74 -0.98 -16.13
CA PHE A 18 -16.73 -0.05 -15.66
C PHE A 18 -15.40 -0.25 -16.41
N PHE A 19 -14.72 0.87 -16.67
CA PHE A 19 -13.42 0.93 -17.36
C PHE A 19 -13.36 0.31 -18.77
N ILE A 20 -14.50 0.12 -19.45
CA ILE A 20 -14.51 -0.35 -20.86
C ILE A 20 -14.18 0.78 -21.83
N ARG A 21 -14.74 1.98 -21.61
CA ARG A 21 -14.62 3.13 -22.53
C ARG A 21 -13.30 3.88 -22.34
N LYS A 22 -12.75 4.42 -23.43
CA LYS A 22 -11.64 5.38 -23.39
C LYS A 22 -12.13 6.69 -22.76
N ARG A 23 -11.59 7.04 -21.59
CA ARG A 23 -11.92 8.26 -20.83
C ARG A 23 -10.70 9.16 -20.73
N LYS A 24 -10.92 10.42 -20.30
CA LYS A 24 -9.85 11.39 -20.04
C LYS A 24 -8.82 10.91 -19.02
N ILE A 25 -9.26 10.09 -18.04
CA ILE A 25 -8.36 9.36 -17.16
C ILE A 25 -8.62 7.84 -17.30
N PRO A 26 -7.70 7.06 -17.88
CA PRO A 26 -7.79 5.61 -17.97
C PRO A 26 -7.56 4.93 -16.62
N LEU A 27 -7.90 3.64 -16.53
CA LEU A 27 -7.75 2.83 -15.32
C LEU A 27 -6.32 2.85 -14.76
N GLN A 28 -5.32 2.71 -15.64
CA GLN A 28 -3.90 2.71 -15.27
C GLN A 28 -3.51 4.00 -14.54
N ASP A 29 -3.92 5.14 -15.08
CA ASP A 29 -3.64 6.45 -14.47
C ASP A 29 -4.32 6.57 -13.10
N ILE A 30 -5.55 6.06 -12.94
CA ILE A 30 -6.23 6.06 -11.63
C ILE A 30 -5.45 5.23 -10.61
N ILE A 31 -4.96 4.05 -11.01
CA ILE A 31 -4.17 3.17 -10.14
C ILE A 31 -2.84 3.86 -9.77
N LEU A 32 -2.12 4.40 -10.75
CA LEU A 32 -0.85 5.11 -10.54
C LEU A 32 -1.02 6.34 -9.63
N CYS A 33 -2.02 7.19 -9.89
CA CYS A 33 -2.34 8.33 -9.03
C CYS A 33 -2.77 7.92 -7.61
N THR A 34 -3.16 6.66 -7.38
CA THR A 34 -3.53 6.14 -6.07
C THR A 34 -2.33 5.55 -5.33
N ILE A 35 -1.37 4.96 -6.06
CA ILE A 35 -0.13 4.43 -5.48
C ILE A 35 0.87 5.56 -5.19
N ASP A 36 1.02 6.52 -6.10
CA ASP A 36 1.95 7.67 -5.95
C ASP A 36 1.38 8.81 -5.08
N LYS A 37 0.63 8.47 -4.02
CA LYS A 37 0.09 9.46 -3.09
C LYS A 37 1.19 10.01 -2.20
N LYS A 38 1.30 11.34 -2.12
CA LYS A 38 2.36 12.07 -1.40
C LYS A 38 1.84 12.87 -0.21
N GLY A 39 0.57 12.68 0.16
CA GLY A 39 -0.07 13.41 1.25
C GLY A 39 -0.46 14.86 0.90
N LEU A 40 -0.44 15.21 -0.39
CA LEU A 40 -0.90 16.51 -0.87
C LEU A 40 -2.42 16.49 -1.15
N THR A 41 -2.98 17.66 -1.45
CA THR A 41 -4.38 17.72 -1.88
C THR A 41 -4.55 16.99 -3.22
N THR A 42 -5.72 16.36 -3.43
CA THR A 42 -6.00 15.60 -4.67
C THR A 42 -5.78 16.43 -5.94
N GLU A 43 -6.05 17.73 -5.88
CA GLU A 43 -5.88 18.62 -7.02
C GLU A 43 -4.40 18.86 -7.35
N MET A 44 -3.57 19.09 -6.34
CA MET A 44 -2.12 19.23 -6.50
C MET A 44 -1.49 17.92 -7.01
N GLU A 45 -1.92 16.77 -6.49
CA GLU A 45 -1.41 15.47 -6.93
C GLU A 45 -1.78 15.18 -8.39
N LEU A 46 -3.03 15.44 -8.78
CA LEU A 46 -3.44 15.31 -10.18
C LEU A 46 -2.64 16.29 -11.05
N HIS A 47 -2.44 17.52 -10.61
CA HIS A 47 -1.73 18.53 -11.41
C HIS A 47 -0.29 18.09 -11.65
N LYS A 48 0.39 17.66 -10.59
CA LYS A 48 1.74 17.11 -10.66
C LYS A 48 1.81 15.87 -11.54
N TYR A 49 0.89 14.92 -11.39
CA TYR A 49 0.85 13.71 -12.21
C TYR A 49 0.70 14.02 -13.71
N PHE A 50 -0.23 14.91 -14.08
CA PHE A 50 -0.44 15.28 -15.48
C PHE A 50 0.70 16.13 -16.05
N LEU A 51 1.35 16.95 -15.22
CA LEU A 51 2.56 17.68 -15.57
C LEU A 51 3.73 16.73 -15.87
N GLU A 52 3.99 15.77 -14.99
CA GLU A 52 5.04 14.75 -15.16
C GLU A 52 4.77 13.85 -16.37
N LYS A 53 3.49 13.61 -16.70
CA LYS A 53 3.07 12.86 -17.89
C LYS A 53 3.16 13.69 -19.19
N GLY A 54 3.46 14.99 -19.13
CA GLY A 54 3.50 15.87 -20.30
C GLY A 54 2.13 16.21 -20.90
N VAL A 55 1.04 16.06 -20.12
CA VAL A 55 -0.33 16.36 -20.57
C VAL A 55 -0.83 17.60 -19.82
N THR A 56 -0.48 18.77 -20.33
CA THR A 56 -0.87 20.07 -19.77
C THR A 56 -1.76 20.85 -20.75
N PRO A 57 -2.83 21.53 -20.27
CA PRO A 57 -3.32 21.55 -18.89
C PRO A 57 -4.04 20.25 -18.49
N MET A 58 -4.26 20.06 -17.18
CA MET A 58 -4.99 18.91 -16.65
C MET A 58 -6.34 18.72 -17.36
N SER A 59 -6.55 17.55 -17.96
CA SER A 59 -7.74 17.30 -18.80
C SER A 59 -9.01 16.97 -18.01
N ILE A 60 -8.91 16.67 -16.72
CA ILE A 60 -9.98 16.18 -15.84
C ILE A 60 -10.13 17.05 -14.59
N SER A 61 -11.35 17.21 -14.08
CA SER A 61 -11.54 17.87 -12.78
C SER A 61 -11.30 16.92 -11.60
N LYS A 62 -10.99 17.46 -10.42
CA LYS A 62 -10.93 16.72 -9.14
C LYS A 62 -12.18 15.85 -8.92
N GLN A 63 -13.36 16.41 -9.19
CA GLN A 63 -14.64 15.70 -9.07
C GLN A 63 -14.71 14.53 -10.06
N GLY A 64 -14.32 14.76 -11.32
CA GLY A 64 -14.28 13.71 -12.34
C GLY A 64 -13.35 12.56 -11.96
N PHE A 65 -12.18 12.86 -11.41
CA PHE A 65 -11.26 11.86 -10.87
C PHE A 65 -11.89 11.03 -9.75
N LEU A 66 -12.45 11.68 -8.73
CA LEU A 66 -13.06 10.99 -7.59
C LEU A 66 -14.23 10.09 -8.02
N GLN A 67 -15.03 10.52 -8.99
CA GLN A 67 -16.12 9.71 -9.56
C GLN A 67 -15.61 8.46 -10.31
N GLN A 68 -14.44 8.54 -10.93
CA GLN A 68 -13.81 7.35 -11.52
C GLN A 68 -13.20 6.45 -10.44
N ARG A 69 -12.55 7.03 -9.42
CA ARG A 69 -11.96 6.26 -8.31
C ARG A 69 -13.00 5.47 -7.53
N LYS A 70 -14.22 5.98 -7.35
CA LYS A 70 -15.34 5.24 -6.74
C LYS A 70 -15.73 3.94 -7.46
N LYS A 71 -15.38 3.80 -8.74
CA LYS A 71 -15.66 2.60 -9.55
C LYS A 71 -14.57 1.54 -9.42
N LEU A 72 -13.43 1.91 -8.84
CA LEU A 72 -12.26 1.06 -8.67
C LEU A 72 -12.50 0.08 -7.51
N ASN A 73 -12.29 -1.19 -7.77
CA ASN A 73 -12.23 -2.20 -6.73
C ASN A 73 -10.91 -2.07 -5.94
N PRO A 74 -10.93 -1.82 -4.63
CA PRO A 74 -9.70 -1.75 -3.83
C PRO A 74 -8.90 -3.07 -3.83
N GLU A 75 -9.56 -4.22 -4.01
CA GLU A 75 -8.87 -5.52 -4.09
C GLU A 75 -7.89 -5.63 -5.25
N VAL A 76 -7.99 -4.74 -6.24
CA VAL A 76 -7.02 -4.68 -7.35
C VAL A 76 -5.59 -4.42 -6.84
N PHE A 77 -5.41 -3.67 -5.75
CA PHE A 77 -4.08 -3.38 -5.22
C PHE A 77 -3.45 -4.62 -4.60
N SER A 78 -4.24 -5.40 -3.86
CA SER A 78 -3.82 -6.71 -3.33
C SER A 78 -3.46 -7.66 -4.46
N PHE A 79 -4.29 -7.71 -5.52
CA PHE A 79 -4.02 -8.51 -6.71
C PHE A 79 -2.72 -8.10 -7.42
N ILE A 80 -2.53 -6.81 -7.70
CA ILE A 80 -1.33 -6.30 -8.37
C ILE A 80 -0.09 -6.62 -7.53
N ASN A 81 -0.14 -6.41 -6.21
CA ASN A 81 0.96 -6.72 -5.32
C ASN A 81 1.31 -8.22 -5.34
N LYS A 82 0.32 -9.11 -5.30
CA LYS A 82 0.55 -10.56 -5.41
C LYS A 82 1.20 -10.95 -6.74
N GLU A 83 0.71 -10.41 -7.85
CA GLU A 83 1.28 -10.70 -9.17
C GLU A 83 2.70 -10.13 -9.30
N TYR A 84 2.96 -8.94 -8.75
CA TYR A 84 4.29 -8.36 -8.68
C TYR A 84 5.25 -9.24 -7.87
N LEU A 85 4.87 -9.65 -6.66
CA LEU A 85 5.71 -10.49 -5.80
C LEU A 85 6.02 -11.84 -6.43
N LYS A 86 5.07 -12.46 -7.15
CA LYS A 86 5.32 -13.69 -7.91
C LYS A 86 6.43 -13.51 -8.94
N VAL A 87 6.39 -12.41 -9.69
CA VAL A 87 7.41 -12.09 -10.69
C VAL A 87 8.76 -11.82 -10.02
N PHE A 88 8.76 -11.01 -8.96
CA PHE A 88 9.95 -10.67 -8.18
C PHE A 88 10.63 -11.92 -7.61
N TYR A 89 9.91 -12.80 -6.93
CA TYR A 89 10.51 -14.00 -6.34
C TYR A 89 10.87 -15.11 -7.33
N SER A 90 10.41 -15.02 -8.57
CA SER A 90 10.77 -15.96 -9.64
C SER A 90 11.91 -15.43 -10.52
N SER A 91 12.33 -14.18 -10.34
CA SER A 91 13.46 -13.59 -11.07
C SER A 91 14.77 -13.75 -10.30
N ASP A 92 15.84 -13.21 -10.87
CA ASP A 92 17.17 -13.07 -10.28
C ASP A 92 17.35 -11.76 -9.48
N GLU A 93 16.29 -10.94 -9.37
CA GLU A 93 16.30 -9.73 -8.52
C GLU A 93 16.51 -10.02 -7.02
N PRO A 94 15.86 -11.03 -6.39
CA PRO A 94 16.07 -11.30 -4.97
C PRO A 94 17.46 -11.88 -4.71
N ILE A 95 18.26 -11.14 -3.94
CA ILE A 95 19.58 -11.60 -3.51
C ILE A 95 19.41 -12.62 -2.38
N ILE A 96 19.87 -13.84 -2.61
CA ILE A 96 19.88 -14.92 -1.62
C ILE A 96 21.21 -14.99 -0.88
N TRP A 97 21.17 -15.33 0.41
CA TRP A 97 22.36 -15.63 1.22
C TRP A 97 22.24 -17.06 1.75
N ASN A 98 23.20 -17.92 1.44
CA ASN A 98 23.16 -19.36 1.79
C ASN A 98 21.84 -20.06 1.41
N ASN A 99 21.29 -19.79 0.22
CA ASN A 99 20.00 -20.31 -0.24
C ASN A 99 18.77 -19.83 0.55
N TYR A 100 18.91 -18.80 1.38
CA TYR A 100 17.81 -18.15 2.09
C TYR A 100 17.62 -16.71 1.64
N LEU A 101 16.36 -16.27 1.65
CA LEU A 101 16.02 -14.85 1.51
C LEU A 101 16.17 -14.19 2.89
N VAL A 102 17.05 -13.19 2.98
CA VAL A 102 17.30 -12.48 4.23
C VAL A 102 16.32 -11.32 4.35
N PHE A 103 15.46 -11.39 5.35
CA PHE A 103 14.58 -10.28 5.73
C PHE A 103 15.18 -9.57 6.93
N ALA A 104 15.52 -8.29 6.76
CA ALA A 104 15.80 -7.44 7.90
C ALA A 104 14.47 -7.06 8.56
N ILE A 105 14.26 -7.50 9.80
CA ILE A 105 13.20 -6.96 10.66
C ILE A 105 13.85 -5.80 11.40
N ASP A 106 13.52 -4.58 11.00
CA ASP A 106 13.99 -3.40 11.71
C ASP A 106 13.43 -3.38 13.13
N GLY A 107 14.31 -3.21 14.12
CA GLY A 107 13.97 -3.30 15.53
C GLY A 107 13.29 -2.03 16.00
N GLY A 108 11.96 -1.94 15.83
CA GLY A 108 11.16 -0.88 16.46
C GLY A 108 11.03 -1.11 17.96
N LYS A 109 11.40 -0.11 18.78
CA LYS A 109 11.09 -0.13 20.22
C LYS A 109 9.66 0.36 20.42
N VAL A 110 8.77 -0.50 20.90
CA VAL A 110 7.43 -0.13 21.34
C VAL A 110 7.36 -0.32 22.85
N GLU A 111 6.98 0.73 23.58
CA GLU A 111 6.71 0.64 25.01
C GLU A 111 5.29 0.12 25.21
N ILE A 112 5.19 -1.07 25.80
CA ILE A 112 3.91 -1.70 26.14
C ILE A 112 3.57 -1.28 27.57
N SER A 113 2.35 -0.77 27.80
CA SER A 113 1.90 -0.44 29.15
C SER A 113 1.82 -1.69 30.03
N ASN A 114 2.20 -1.56 31.30
CA ASN A 114 2.21 -2.68 32.25
C ASN A 114 0.80 -3.04 32.75
N SER A 115 -0.03 -3.66 31.91
CA SER A 115 -1.37 -4.19 32.26
C SER A 115 -1.34 -5.69 32.57
N ASP A 116 -2.37 -6.19 33.27
CA ASP A 116 -2.52 -7.63 33.55
C ASP A 116 -2.58 -8.48 32.27
N GLU A 117 -3.28 -7.99 31.24
CA GLU A 117 -3.40 -8.67 29.95
C GLU A 117 -2.05 -8.80 29.22
N ASN A 118 -1.22 -7.74 29.29
CA ASN A 118 0.11 -7.74 28.70
C ASN A 118 1.07 -8.65 29.48
N ARG A 119 0.97 -8.68 30.81
CA ARG A 119 1.74 -9.61 31.66
C ARG A 119 1.39 -11.06 31.38
N ALA A 120 0.11 -11.38 31.20
CA ALA A 120 -0.33 -12.72 30.84
C ALA A 120 0.14 -13.14 29.43
N THR A 121 0.16 -12.22 28.47
CA THR A 121 0.48 -12.51 27.07
C THR A 121 1.98 -12.56 26.79
N PHE A 122 2.75 -11.63 27.38
CA PHE A 122 4.17 -11.42 27.08
C PHE A 122 5.11 -11.79 28.24
N GLY A 123 4.57 -12.13 29.41
CA GLY A 123 5.31 -12.46 30.63
C GLY A 123 5.55 -11.25 31.54
N GLU A 124 5.86 -11.53 32.81
CA GLU A 124 6.30 -10.52 33.77
C GLU A 124 7.83 -10.34 33.69
N TRP A 125 8.29 -9.10 33.63
CA TRP A 125 9.71 -8.78 33.83
C TRP A 125 9.96 -8.65 35.34
N GLU A 126 10.37 -9.74 35.99
CA GLU A 126 10.79 -9.68 37.40
C GLU A 126 12.13 -8.94 37.53
N ILE A 127 12.08 -7.68 37.97
CA ILE A 127 13.26 -6.99 38.53
C ILE A 127 13.33 -7.36 40.01
N SER A 128 14.08 -8.40 40.32
CA SER A 128 14.38 -8.84 41.69
C SER A 128 15.19 -7.83 42.52
N ILE A 129 15.47 -6.61 42.00
CA ILE A 129 16.33 -5.60 42.65
C ILE A 129 15.56 -4.32 43.05
N ALA A 130 14.31 -4.11 42.60
CA ALA A 130 13.61 -2.83 42.81
C ALA A 130 12.64 -2.78 44.01
N ARG A 131 12.30 -3.93 44.63
CA ARG A 131 11.34 -3.96 45.75
C ARG A 131 11.92 -3.52 47.11
N GLU A 132 13.24 -3.42 47.26
CA GLU A 132 13.86 -3.08 48.55
C GLU A 132 13.93 -1.58 48.88
N LYS A 133 13.44 -0.67 48.02
CA LYS A 133 13.53 0.79 48.26
C LYS A 133 12.20 1.53 48.39
N GLN A 134 11.10 0.83 48.69
CA GLN A 134 9.82 1.47 49.00
C GLN A 134 9.30 1.23 50.42
N GLU A 135 10.10 0.64 51.32
CA GLU A 135 9.76 0.47 52.74
C GLU A 135 10.73 1.18 53.72
N LEU A 136 11.20 2.39 53.38
CA LEU A 136 11.77 3.35 54.35
C LEU A 136 11.30 4.78 54.03
#